data_AF-A0A1Q3B8Y5-F1
#
_entry.id   AF-A0A1Q3B8Y5-F1
#
_cell.length_a   1.000
_cell.length_b   1.000
_cell.length_c   1.000
_cell.angle_alpha   90.00
_cell.angle_beta   90.00
_cell.angle_gamma   90.00
#
_symmetry.space_group_name_H-M   'P 1'
#
loop_
_entity.id
_entity.type
_entity.pdbx_description
1 polymer ?
#
loop_
_entity_poly.entity_id
_entity_poly.type
_entity_poly.pdbx_seq_one_letter_code
_entity_poly.pdbx_strand_id
1 'polypeptide(L)'
;LTKTPPPWTNEHTQLIKQIKLYAKEIPCLHIASPSTFKIIETDASDIGYGGILKKLINNKEQLVQYTSGTWNNAQRNYATARKEIQIEIKENFIICTICHLIKLNNCK
;
A
#
# COMPACT_ATOMS: atom_id res chain seq x y z
N LEU A 1 -14.25 9.58 17.82
CA LEU A 1 -13.25 9.27 18.86
C LEU A 1 -13.78 9.82 20.19
N THR A 2 -13.99 8.96 21.18
CA THR A 2 -14.38 9.41 22.52
C THR A 2 -13.23 10.20 23.14
N LYS A 3 -13.55 11.26 23.91
CA LYS A 3 -12.55 12.18 24.48
C LYS A 3 -11.64 11.52 25.53
N THR A 4 -11.98 10.31 25.98
CA THR A 4 -11.20 9.52 26.94
C THR A 4 -10.76 8.21 26.29
N PRO A 5 -9.47 8.06 25.95
CA PRO A 5 -8.96 6.78 25.48
C PRO A 5 -8.96 5.77 26.64
N PRO A 6 -9.11 4.47 26.34
CA PRO A 6 -8.90 3.42 27.33
C PRO A 6 -7.47 3.49 27.89
N PRO A 7 -7.25 3.06 29.16
CA PRO A 7 -5.95 3.15 29.81
C PRO A 7 -4.90 2.29 29.09
N TRP A 8 -3.65 2.76 29.07
CA TRP A 8 -2.54 2.01 28.51
C TRP A 8 -2.17 0.82 29.39
N THR A 9 -2.23 -0.39 28.84
CA THR A 9 -1.93 -1.63 29.57
C THR A 9 -0.55 -2.18 29.21
N ASN A 10 -0.07 -3.16 29.97
CA ASN A 10 1.16 -3.89 29.62
C ASN A 10 1.04 -4.62 28.26
N GLU A 11 -0.17 -5.08 27.90
CA GLU A 11 -0.44 -5.71 26.61
C GLU A 11 -0.16 -4.75 25.44
N HIS A 12 -0.62 -3.50 25.52
CA HIS A 12 -0.32 -2.47 24.51
C HIS A 12 1.20 -2.26 24.37
N THR A 13 1.94 -2.26 25.49
CA THR A 13 3.41 -2.16 25.48
C THR A 13 4.05 -3.33 24.72
N GLN A 14 3.61 -4.56 24.98
CA GLN A 14 4.16 -5.74 24.29
C GLN A 14 3.84 -5.72 22.80
N LEU A 15 2.60 -5.36 22.44
CA LEU A 15 2.17 -5.25 21.05
C LEU A 15 2.98 -4.20 20.28
N ILE A 16 3.23 -3.04 20.88
CA ILE A 16 4.07 -2.00 20.25
C ILE A 16 5.52 -2.46 20.10
N LYS A 17 6.06 -3.22 21.06
CA LYS A 17 7.40 -3.82 20.92
C LYS A 17 7.45 -4.79 19.74
N GLN A 18 6.43 -5.63 19.57
CA GLN A 18 6.33 -6.54 18.43
C GLN A 18 6.22 -5.78 17.10
N ILE A 19 5.35 -4.77 17.02
CA ILE A 19 5.23 -3.92 15.82
C ILE A 19 6.56 -3.28 15.46
N LYS A 20 7.31 -2.79 16.45
CA LYS A 20 8.65 -2.22 16.24
C LYS A 20 9.66 -3.25 15.75
N LEU A 21 9.55 -4.51 16.15
CA LEU A 21 10.40 -5.58 15.63
C LEU A 21 10.06 -5.88 14.18
N TYR A 22 8.77 -6.07 13.85
CA TYR A 22 8.35 -6.30 12.47
C TYR A 22 8.67 -5.13 11.54
N ALA A 23 8.55 -3.89 12.02
CA ALA A 23 8.92 -2.71 11.25
C ALA A 23 10.40 -2.70 10.83
N LYS A 24 11.29 -3.33 11.61
CA LYS A 24 12.71 -3.48 11.25
C LYS A 24 12.96 -4.54 10.17
N GLU A 25 12.04 -5.49 10.03
CA GLU A 25 12.13 -6.58 9.06
C GLU A 25 11.48 -6.22 7.72
N ILE A 26 10.87 -5.03 7.60
CA ILE A 26 10.27 -4.57 6.35
C ILE A 26 11.36 -4.43 5.28
N PRO A 27 11.23 -5.13 4.13
CA PRO A 27 12.23 -5.07 3.08
C PRO A 27 12.29 -3.69 2.42
N CYS A 28 13.47 -3.33 1.90
CA CYS A 28 13.67 -2.06 1.21
C CYS A 28 12.75 -1.94 -0.02
N LEU A 29 12.10 -0.77 -0.14
CA LEU A 29 11.27 -0.43 -1.29
C LEU A 29 12.14 0.02 -2.46
N HIS A 30 11.72 -0.34 -3.66
CA HIS A 30 12.39 0.02 -4.90
C HIS A 30 11.65 1.15 -5.62
N ILE A 31 12.39 1.99 -6.34
CA ILE A 31 11.79 3.06 -7.13
C ILE A 31 10.97 2.47 -8.28
N ALA A 32 9.74 2.97 -8.44
CA ALA A 32 8.87 2.59 -9.55
C ALA A 32 9.44 3.09 -10.89
N SER A 33 9.35 2.25 -11.92
CA SER A 33 9.63 2.67 -13.30
C SER A 33 8.36 2.53 -14.15
N PRO A 34 8.02 3.50 -15.01
CA PRO A 34 6.88 3.39 -15.91
C PRO A 34 7.02 2.26 -16.93
N SER A 35 8.25 1.90 -17.29
CA SER A 35 8.55 0.92 -18.35
C SER A 35 8.73 -0.52 -17.86
N THR A 36 8.76 -0.75 -16.54
CA THR A 36 8.90 -2.10 -15.99
C THR A 36 7.56 -2.78 -15.86
N PHE A 37 7.53 -4.09 -16.11
CA PHE A 37 6.35 -4.91 -15.84
C PHE A 37 5.98 -4.84 -14.35
N LYS A 38 4.70 -4.62 -14.07
CA LYS A 38 4.17 -4.43 -12.72
C LYS A 38 3.30 -5.62 -12.35
N ILE A 39 3.42 -6.06 -11.12
CA ILE A 39 2.57 -7.08 -10.50
C ILE A 39 1.88 -6.40 -9.33
N ILE A 40 0.55 -6.43 -9.33
CA ILE A 40 -0.26 -5.90 -8.24
C ILE A 40 -0.95 -7.09 -7.59
N GLU A 41 -0.66 -7.31 -6.33
CA GLU A 41 -1.34 -8.28 -5.49
C GLU A 41 -2.29 -7.52 -4.58
N THR A 42 -3.58 -7.87 -4.58
CA THR A 42 -4.57 -7.20 -3.75
C THR A 42 -5.33 -8.21 -2.93
N ASP A 43 -5.64 -7.82 -1.70
CA ASP A 43 -6.63 -8.49 -0.87
C ASP A 43 -7.69 -7.47 -0.45
N ALA A 44 -8.96 -7.84 -0.53
CA ALA A 44 -10.07 -6.94 -0.26
C ALA A 44 -11.13 -7.62 0.60
N SER A 45 -11.55 -6.90 1.62
CA SER A 45 -12.72 -7.22 2.43
C SER A 45 -13.88 -6.30 2.07
N ASP A 46 -15.02 -6.52 2.71
CA ASP A 46 -16.19 -5.64 2.56
C ASP A 46 -15.96 -4.22 3.11
N ILE A 47 -15.00 -4.05 4.02
CA ILE A 47 -14.76 -2.77 4.73
C ILE A 47 -13.54 -2.02 4.20
N GLY A 48 -12.57 -2.72 3.61
CA GLY A 48 -11.34 -2.11 3.11
C GLY A 48 -10.53 -3.04 2.24
N TYR A 49 -9.36 -2.55 1.83
CA TYR A 49 -8.46 -3.25 0.94
C TYR A 49 -7.01 -3.04 1.37
N GLY A 50 -6.19 -4.02 1.01
CA GLY A 50 -4.74 -3.96 1.04
C GLY A 50 -4.18 -4.38 -0.32
N GLY A 51 -2.97 -3.96 -0.60
CA GLY A 51 -2.27 -4.41 -1.79
C GLY A 51 -0.78 -4.16 -1.73
N ILE A 52 -0.08 -4.88 -2.58
CA ILE A 52 1.35 -4.81 -2.76
C ILE A 52 1.63 -4.59 -4.24
N LEU A 53 2.40 -3.55 -4.53
CA LEU A 53 2.93 -3.29 -5.85
C LEU A 53 4.36 -3.81 -5.92
N LYS A 54 4.60 -4.69 -6.89
CA LYS A 54 5.91 -5.21 -7.24
C LYS A 54 6.24 -4.86 -8.69
N LYS A 55 7.53 -4.83 -9.01
CA LYS A 55 8.03 -4.75 -10.39
C LYS A 55 8.88 -5.98 -10.70
N LEU A 56 8.82 -6.43 -11.94
CA LEU A 56 9.63 -7.55 -12.42
C LEU A 56 10.82 -7.02 -13.21
N ILE A 57 12.04 -7.26 -12.70
CA ILE A 57 13.30 -6.89 -13.37
C ILE A 57 14.19 -8.13 -13.40
N ASN A 58 14.68 -8.52 -14.58
CA ASN A 58 15.53 -9.70 -14.76
C ASN A 58 14.96 -10.96 -14.10
N ASN A 59 13.64 -11.16 -14.25
CA ASN A 59 12.88 -12.26 -13.65
C ASN A 59 12.91 -12.32 -12.11
N LYS A 60 13.21 -11.18 -11.45
CA LYS A 60 13.14 -11.03 -9.99
C LYS A 60 12.08 -9.99 -9.62
N GLU A 61 11.22 -10.36 -8.70
CA GLU A 61 10.25 -9.44 -8.12
C GLU A 61 10.92 -8.49 -7.14
N GLN A 62 10.65 -7.20 -7.30
CA GLN A 62 11.12 -6.15 -6.42
C GLN A 62 9.92 -5.40 -5.86
N LEU A 63 9.82 -5.35 -4.53
CA LEU A 63 8.78 -4.62 -3.85
C LEU A 63 8.94 -3.11 -4.08
N VAL A 64 7.85 -2.45 -4.47
CA VAL A 64 7.82 -1.00 -4.75
C VAL A 64 7.02 -0.26 -3.69
N GLN A 65 5.83 -0.75 -3.35
CA GLN A 65 4.93 -0.03 -2.46
C GLN A 65 3.92 -0.96 -1.79
N TYR A 66 3.55 -0.61 -0.56
CA TYR A 66 2.37 -1.13 0.12
C TYR A 66 1.23 -0.13 0.00
N THR A 67 0.02 -0.61 -0.25
CA THR A 67 -1.20 0.19 -0.25
C THR A 67 -2.22 -0.41 0.69
N SER A 68 -2.94 0.44 1.40
CA SER A 68 -4.09 0.01 2.19
C SER A 68 -5.07 1.16 2.30
N GLY A 69 -6.34 0.83 2.48
CA GLY A 69 -7.39 1.82 2.60
C GLY A 69 -8.71 1.23 3.03
N THR A 70 -9.64 2.10 3.37
CA THR A 70 -11.03 1.75 3.65
C THR A 70 -11.92 2.18 2.49
N TRP A 71 -13.00 1.44 2.29
CA TRP A 71 -13.99 1.79 1.28
C TRP A 71 -14.90 2.90 1.79
N ASN A 72 -15.15 3.90 0.94
CA ASN A 72 -16.22 4.85 1.20
C ASN A 72 -17.60 4.17 1.11
N ASN A 73 -18.66 4.86 1.54
CA ASN A 73 -20.00 4.28 1.61
C ASN A 73 -20.50 3.73 0.26
N ALA A 74 -20.17 4.39 -0.85
CA ALA A 74 -20.56 3.92 -2.18
C ALA A 74 -19.73 2.69 -2.62
N GLN A 75 -18.42 2.71 -2.36
CA GLN A 75 -17.48 1.66 -2.75
C GLN A 75 -17.74 0.32 -2.05
N ARG A 76 -18.25 0.34 -0.81
CA ARG A 76 -18.60 -0.91 -0.10
C ARG A 76 -19.61 -1.77 -0.85
N ASN A 77 -20.50 -1.13 -1.62
CA ASN A 77 -21.55 -1.78 -2.38
C ASN A 77 -21.11 -2.24 -3.78
N TYR A 78 -19.86 -1.99 -4.17
CA TYR A 78 -19.34 -2.47 -5.45
C TYR A 78 -19.14 -3.98 -5.42
N ALA A 79 -19.39 -4.62 -6.57
CA ALA A 79 -19.01 -6.01 -6.78
C ALA A 79 -17.48 -6.17 -6.63
N THR A 80 -17.03 -7.34 -6.18
CA THR A 80 -15.62 -7.65 -5.92
C THR A 80 -14.71 -7.29 -7.09
N ALA A 81 -15.08 -7.69 -8.31
CA ALA A 81 -14.31 -7.36 -9.52
C ALA A 81 -14.15 -5.84 -9.73
N ARG A 82 -15.17 -5.04 -9.40
CA ARG A 82 -15.08 -3.57 -9.51
C ARG A 82 -14.20 -2.97 -8.41
N LYS A 83 -14.16 -3.58 -7.23
CA LYS A 83 -13.25 -3.17 -6.14
C LYS A 83 -11.80 -3.43 -6.54
N GLU A 84 -11.49 -4.59 -7.11
CA GLU A 84 -10.14 -4.96 -7.59
C GLU A 84 -9.63 -3.99 -8.66
N ILE A 85 -10.44 -3.75 -9.72
CA ILE A 85 -10.09 -2.80 -10.78
C ILE A 85 -9.83 -1.40 -10.23
N GLN A 86 -10.59 -0.96 -9.22
CA GLN A 86 -10.40 0.36 -8.63
C GLN A 86 -9.06 0.47 -7.88
N ILE A 87 -8.57 -0.61 -7.28
CA ILE A 87 -7.24 -0.61 -6.65
C ILE A 87 -6.17 -0.47 -7.72
N GLU A 88 -6.25 -1.25 -8.80
CA GLU A 88 -5.31 -1.18 -9.93
C GLU A 88 -5.20 0.23 -10.50
N ILE A 89 -6.35 0.88 -10.77
CA ILE A 89 -6.37 2.24 -11.34
C ILE A 89 -5.72 3.25 -10.38
N LYS A 90 -5.98 3.15 -9.08
CA LYS A 90 -5.39 4.03 -8.07
C LYS A 90 -3.86 3.89 -8.03
N GLU A 91 -3.35 2.66 -7.99
CA GLU A 91 -1.91 2.41 -7.94
C GLU A 91 -1.21 2.89 -9.21
N ASN A 92 -1.79 2.62 -10.39
CA ASN A 92 -1.21 3.09 -11.64
C ASN A 92 -1.20 4.62 -11.75
N PHE A 93 -2.23 5.31 -11.24
CA PHE A 93 -2.26 6.77 -11.20
C PHE A 93 -1.18 7.35 -10.28
N ILE A 94 -1.04 6.81 -9.06
CA ILE A 94 -0.04 7.28 -8.08
C ILE A 94 1.39 7.10 -8.61
N ILE A 95 1.70 5.94 -9.20
CA ILE A 95 3.02 5.68 -9.81
C ILE A 95 3.32 6.70 -10.90
N CYS A 96 2.36 6.98 -11.78
CA CYS A 96 2.54 7.93 -12.88
C CYS A 96 2.90 9.33 -12.36
N THR A 97 2.17 9.80 -11.35
CA THR A 97 2.41 11.12 -10.74
C THR A 97 3.76 11.18 -10.01
N ILE A 98 4.10 10.16 -9.20
CA ILE A 98 5.37 10.13 -8.47
C ILE A 98 6.55 10.03 -9.44
N CYS A 99 6.50 9.17 -10.46
CA CYS A 99 7.56 9.08 -11.46
C CYS A 99 7.73 10.40 -12.21
N HIS A 100 6.64 11.09 -12.55
CA HIS A 100 6.70 12.39 -13.21
C HIS A 100 7.38 13.44 -12.31
N LEU A 101 7.01 13.52 -11.03
CA LEU A 101 7.64 14.43 -10.05
C LEU A 101 9.11 14.13 -9.81
N ILE A 102 9.50 12.85 -9.68
CA ILE A 102 10.91 12.45 -9.54
C ILE A 102 11.71 12.84 -10.78
N LYS A 103 11.15 12.62 -11.98
CA LYS A 103 11.81 12.99 -13.23
C LYS A 103 11.99 14.51 -13.35
N LEU A 104 10.99 15.29 -12.93
CA LEU A 104 11.09 16.75 -12.87
C LEU A 104 12.14 17.23 -11.85
N ASN A 105 12.28 16.54 -10.71
CA ASN A 105 13.26 16.91 -9.67
C ASN A 105 14.70 16.49 -10.02
N ASN A 106 14.89 15.42 -10.80
CA ASN A 106 16.21 14.97 -11.27
C ASN A 106 16.66 15.66 -12.58
N CYS A 107 15.79 16.46 -13.21
CA CYS A 107 16.14 17.30 -14.36
C CYS A 107 16.59 18.72 -13.94
N LYS A 108 17.00 18.91 -12.69
CA LYS A 108 17.64 20.14 -12.20
C LYS A 108 19.12 19.92 -11.95
#